data_AF-F9HGC2-F1
#
_entry.id   AF-F9HGC2-F1
#
_cell.length_a   1.000
_cell.length_b   1.000
_cell.length_c   1.000
_cell.angle_alpha   90.00
_cell.angle_beta   90.00
_cell.angle_gamma   90.00
#
_symmetry.space_group_name_H-M   'P 1'
#
loop_
_entity.id
_entity.type
_entity.pdbx_description
1 polymer ?
#
loop_
_entity_poly.entity_id
_entity_poly.type
_entity_poly.pdbx_seq_one_letter_code
_entity_poly.pdbx_strand_id
1 'polypeptide(L)'
;MSSKLSAMRNYANVRLYPNATVQQLKELFQKVDVYLDINHGKQVLQAVRQAFEQNILVLGFQETIHDHSYIAKRHIFSSKEPEKMAYYIQYTLSAREIMETALIAQREQAGHIEKHNYEKQINRLLDATPQEL
;
A
#
# COMPACT_ATOMS: atom_id res chain seq x y z
N MET A 1 -16.63 -8.29 -16.01
CA MET A 1 -16.84 -8.56 -14.56
C MET A 1 -17.45 -9.95 -14.43
N SER A 2 -16.92 -10.82 -13.57
CA SER A 2 -17.42 -12.21 -13.45
C SER A 2 -18.75 -12.28 -12.66
N SER A 3 -19.46 -13.40 -12.78
CA SER A 3 -20.64 -13.70 -11.96
C SER A 3 -20.30 -13.70 -10.47
N LYS A 4 -19.15 -14.29 -10.10
CA LYS A 4 -18.63 -14.32 -8.72
C LYS A 4 -18.47 -12.91 -8.13
N LEU A 5 -17.85 -11.98 -8.87
CA LEU A 5 -17.70 -10.60 -8.39
C LEU A 5 -19.04 -9.87 -8.35
N SER A 6 -19.91 -10.10 -9.33
CA SER A 6 -21.23 -9.45 -9.39
C SER A 6 -22.13 -9.85 -8.21
N ALA A 7 -22.06 -11.10 -7.75
CA ALA A 7 -22.80 -11.58 -6.58
C ALA A 7 -22.42 -10.86 -5.27
N MET A 8 -21.22 -10.26 -5.19
CA MET A 8 -20.77 -9.54 -4.00
C MET A 8 -21.57 -8.27 -3.72
N ARG A 9 -22.35 -7.75 -4.67
CA ARG A 9 -23.27 -6.61 -4.43
C ARG A 9 -24.35 -6.92 -3.40
N ASN A 10 -24.61 -8.20 -3.12
CA ASN A 10 -25.61 -8.61 -2.13
C ASN A 10 -25.18 -8.30 -0.69
N TYR A 11 -23.90 -8.01 -0.45
CA TYR A 11 -23.40 -7.60 0.86
C TYR A 11 -23.56 -6.08 1.04
N ALA A 12 -24.25 -5.66 2.09
CA ALA A 12 -24.55 -4.24 2.36
C ALA A 12 -23.29 -3.37 2.51
N ASN A 13 -22.17 -3.96 2.90
CA ASN A 13 -20.87 -3.31 3.07
C ASN A 13 -19.97 -3.38 1.83
N VAL A 14 -20.49 -3.83 0.67
CA VAL A 14 -19.73 -3.92 -0.58
C VAL A 14 -20.38 -3.05 -1.64
N ARG A 15 -19.56 -2.18 -2.25
CA ARG A 15 -19.95 -1.39 -3.43
C ARG A 15 -19.04 -1.76 -4.60
N LEU A 16 -19.65 -2.04 -5.75
CA LEU A 16 -18.92 -2.35 -6.97
C LEU A 16 -19.02 -1.20 -7.97
N TYR A 17 -17.90 -0.89 -8.61
CA TYR A 17 -17.79 0.13 -9.64
C TYR A 17 -17.37 -0.52 -10.98
N PRO A 18 -18.29 -1.23 -11.68
CA PRO A 18 -18.01 -1.75 -13.01
C PRO A 18 -17.76 -0.61 -13.99
N ASN A 19 -16.79 -0.79 -14.91
CA ASN A 19 -16.43 0.20 -15.93
C ASN A 19 -16.10 1.59 -15.33
N ALA A 20 -15.47 1.62 -14.15
CA ALA A 20 -15.05 2.85 -13.51
C ALA A 20 -14.11 3.64 -14.42
N THR A 21 -14.40 4.92 -14.61
CA THR A 21 -13.52 5.84 -15.32
C THR A 21 -12.30 6.19 -14.48
N VAL A 22 -11.24 6.68 -15.11
CA VAL A 22 -10.03 7.15 -14.40
C VAL A 22 -10.37 8.24 -13.38
N GLN A 23 -11.31 9.14 -13.69
CA GLN A 23 -11.74 10.20 -12.78
C GLN A 23 -12.44 9.62 -11.54
N GLN A 24 -13.35 8.66 -11.72
CA GLN A 24 -13.99 7.97 -10.60
C GLN A 24 -12.98 7.22 -9.74
N LEU A 25 -11.97 6.58 -10.34
CA LEU A 25 -10.91 5.93 -9.58
C LEU A 25 -10.16 6.95 -8.72
N LYS A 26 -9.73 8.09 -9.28
CA LYS A 26 -9.07 9.16 -8.51
C LYS A 26 -9.91 9.62 -7.31
N GLU A 27 -11.21 9.80 -7.50
CA GLU A 27 -12.13 10.18 -6.42
C GLU A 27 -12.29 9.10 -5.36
N LEU A 28 -12.19 7.82 -5.72
CA LEU A 28 -12.23 6.71 -4.77
C LEU A 28 -10.95 6.66 -3.92
N PHE A 29 -9.79 6.90 -4.51
CA PHE A 29 -8.52 6.97 -3.77
C PHE A 29 -8.55 8.05 -2.68
N GLN A 30 -9.25 9.17 -2.90
CA GLN A 30 -9.41 10.22 -1.90
C GLN A 30 -10.34 9.86 -0.73
N LYS A 31 -11.05 8.72 -0.79
CA LYS A 31 -12.11 8.33 0.16
C LYS A 31 -11.77 7.08 0.96
N VAL A 32 -10.59 6.49 0.77
CA VAL A 32 -10.22 5.22 1.40
C VAL A 32 -8.92 5.36 2.18
N ASP A 33 -8.87 4.71 3.33
CA ASP A 33 -7.67 4.69 4.19
C ASP A 33 -6.80 3.45 3.93
N VAL A 34 -7.38 2.41 3.31
CA VAL A 34 -6.72 1.12 3.06
C VAL A 34 -6.94 0.68 1.61
N TYR A 35 -5.86 0.27 0.94
CA TYR A 35 -5.88 -0.35 -0.38
C TYR A 35 -5.45 -1.82 -0.26
N LEU A 36 -6.23 -2.74 -0.83
CA LEU A 36 -5.98 -4.17 -0.79
C LEU A 36 -5.47 -4.67 -2.15
N ASP A 37 -4.20 -5.03 -2.24
CA ASP A 37 -3.59 -5.64 -3.42
C ASP A 37 -3.85 -7.14 -3.46
N ILE A 38 -5.12 -7.49 -3.66
CA ILE A 38 -5.66 -8.87 -3.64
C ILE A 38 -6.14 -9.33 -5.03
N ASN A 39 -5.95 -8.51 -6.06
CA ASN A 39 -6.37 -8.85 -7.42
C ASN A 39 -5.32 -9.77 -8.07
N HIS A 40 -5.75 -10.88 -8.68
CA HIS A 40 -4.85 -11.76 -9.44
C HIS A 40 -4.52 -11.25 -10.86
N GLY A 41 -5.35 -10.35 -11.39
CA GLY A 41 -5.12 -9.75 -12.69
C GLY A 41 -4.04 -8.67 -12.64
N LYS A 42 -3.56 -8.24 -13.81
CA LYS A 42 -2.58 -7.15 -13.92
C LYS A 42 -3.02 -5.92 -13.13
N GLN A 43 -2.05 -5.28 -12.49
CA GLN A 43 -2.23 -4.00 -11.84
C GLN A 43 -2.77 -2.95 -12.83
N VAL A 44 -3.76 -2.19 -12.39
CA VAL A 44 -4.35 -1.09 -13.15
C VAL A 44 -3.78 0.22 -12.64
N LEU A 45 -3.35 1.11 -13.55
CA LEU A 45 -2.91 2.48 -13.25
C LEU A 45 -1.83 2.60 -12.16
N GLN A 46 -0.95 1.61 -11.97
CA GLN A 46 0.02 1.62 -10.86
C GLN A 46 -0.66 1.87 -9.49
N ALA A 47 -1.83 1.27 -9.27
CA ALA A 47 -2.68 1.51 -8.10
C ALA A 47 -1.96 1.40 -6.74
N VAL A 48 -1.00 0.47 -6.60
CA VAL A 48 -0.21 0.34 -5.36
C VAL A 48 0.64 1.58 -5.12
N ARG A 49 1.31 2.08 -6.17
CA ARG A 49 2.08 3.31 -6.09
C ARG A 49 1.18 4.52 -5.81
N GLN A 50 0.03 4.62 -6.46
CA GLN A 50 -0.92 5.70 -6.18
C GLN A 50 -1.42 5.69 -4.74
N ALA A 51 -1.70 4.50 -4.19
CA ALA A 51 -2.08 4.35 -2.79
C ALA A 51 -0.95 4.82 -1.86
N PHE A 52 0.28 4.38 -2.14
CA PHE A 52 1.46 4.77 -1.40
C PHE A 52 1.67 6.30 -1.40
N GLU A 53 1.61 6.94 -2.57
CA GLU A 53 1.80 8.39 -2.73
C GLU A 53 0.72 9.21 -1.99
N GLN A 54 -0.47 8.63 -1.76
CA GLN A 54 -1.58 9.26 -1.03
C GLN A 54 -1.62 8.89 0.46
N ASN A 55 -0.59 8.23 1.01
CA ASN A 55 -0.56 7.74 2.39
C ASN A 55 -1.70 6.78 2.75
N ILE A 56 -2.17 6.01 1.78
CA ILE A 56 -3.12 4.93 1.98
C ILE A 56 -2.33 3.70 2.41
N LEU A 57 -2.80 3.01 3.45
CA LEU A 57 -2.17 1.77 3.91
C LEU A 57 -2.39 0.68 2.86
N VAL A 58 -1.30 0.10 2.35
CA VAL A 58 -1.34 -0.97 1.37
C VAL A 58 -1.12 -2.31 2.07
N LEU A 59 -2.09 -3.21 1.93
CA LEU A 59 -2.01 -4.60 2.38
C LEU A 59 -2.18 -5.53 1.18
N GLY A 60 -1.64 -6.74 1.22
CA GLY A 60 -1.82 -7.69 0.13
C GLY A 60 -1.52 -9.13 0.51
N PHE A 61 -1.82 -10.05 -0.41
CA PHE A 61 -1.44 -11.44 -0.26
C PHE A 61 -0.14 -11.74 -0.99
N GLN A 62 0.66 -12.64 -0.45
CA GLN A 62 1.93 -13.09 -1.04
C GLN A 62 1.77 -13.52 -2.51
N GLU A 63 0.61 -14.05 -2.86
CA GLU A 63 0.27 -14.59 -4.18
C GLU A 63 -0.22 -13.53 -5.19
N THR A 64 -0.55 -12.32 -4.73
CA THR A 64 -1.20 -11.28 -5.55
C THR A 64 -0.47 -9.94 -5.56
N ILE A 65 0.44 -9.70 -4.62
CA ILE A 65 1.16 -8.43 -4.54
C ILE A 65 1.96 -8.16 -5.83
N HIS A 66 1.80 -6.94 -6.32
CA HIS A 66 2.45 -6.50 -7.55
C HIS A 66 3.76 -5.74 -7.30
N ASP A 67 3.86 -5.01 -6.19
CA ASP A 67 4.96 -4.07 -5.96
C ASP A 67 5.46 -4.13 -4.50
N HIS A 68 6.44 -5.00 -4.26
CA HIS A 68 7.01 -5.23 -2.92
C HIS A 68 7.70 -4.00 -2.32
N SER A 69 8.10 -3.04 -3.17
CA SER A 69 8.79 -1.82 -2.73
C SER A 69 7.90 -0.94 -1.86
N TYR A 70 6.58 -0.97 -2.08
CA TYR A 70 5.63 -0.07 -1.41
C TYR A 70 4.79 -0.76 -0.34
N ILE A 71 5.08 -2.02 -0.01
CA ILE A 71 4.32 -2.83 0.95
C ILE A 71 5.29 -3.42 1.96
N ALA A 72 5.22 -2.96 3.21
CA ALA A 72 6.06 -3.52 4.27
C ALA A 72 5.88 -5.03 4.38
N LYS A 73 6.95 -5.77 4.67
CA LYS A 73 6.88 -7.24 4.83
C LYS A 73 5.79 -7.70 5.81
N ARG A 74 5.56 -6.94 6.88
CA ARG A 74 4.52 -7.21 7.90
C ARG A 74 3.07 -6.92 7.43
N HIS A 75 2.89 -6.31 6.26
CA HIS A 75 1.59 -6.03 5.63
C HIS A 75 1.25 -7.06 4.52
N ILE A 76 2.12 -8.05 4.32
CA ILE A 76 1.93 -9.14 3.37
C ILE A 76 1.45 -10.36 4.14
N PHE A 77 0.29 -10.89 3.74
CA PHE A 77 -0.37 -12.02 4.40
C PHE A 77 -0.41 -13.24 3.47
N SER A 78 -0.67 -14.43 4.02
CA SER A 78 -0.99 -15.59 3.18
C SER A 78 -2.45 -15.55 2.77
N SER A 79 -2.73 -15.82 1.49
CA SER A 79 -4.11 -16.00 1.01
C SER A 79 -4.85 -17.17 1.68
N LYS A 80 -4.11 -18.08 2.35
CA LYS A 80 -4.65 -19.21 3.12
C LYS A 80 -5.15 -18.84 4.51
N GLU A 81 -4.76 -17.66 5.02
CA GLU A 81 -5.09 -17.16 6.36
C GLU A 81 -5.64 -15.72 6.29
N PRO A 82 -6.71 -15.47 5.50
CA PRO A 82 -7.23 -14.12 5.26
C PRO A 82 -7.74 -13.42 6.53
N GLU A 83 -8.10 -14.18 7.56
CA GLU A 83 -8.50 -13.67 8.88
C GLU A 83 -7.40 -12.84 9.56
N LYS A 84 -6.12 -13.13 9.30
CA LYS A 84 -5.00 -12.33 9.82
C LYS A 84 -4.99 -10.93 9.24
N MET A 85 -5.24 -10.81 7.93
CA MET A 85 -5.37 -9.51 7.27
C MET A 85 -6.60 -8.76 7.80
N ALA A 86 -7.74 -9.44 7.94
CA ALA A 86 -8.96 -8.83 8.47
C ALA A 86 -8.78 -8.29 9.90
N TYR A 87 -8.14 -9.06 10.78
CA TYR A 87 -7.77 -8.62 12.13
C TYR A 87 -6.85 -7.41 12.08
N TYR A 88 -5.83 -7.43 11.22
CA TYR A 88 -4.89 -6.32 11.09
C TYR A 88 -5.56 -5.03 10.61
N ILE A 89 -6.54 -5.12 9.69
CA ILE A 89 -7.36 -3.96 9.27
C ILE A 89 -8.13 -3.39 10.47
N GLN A 90 -8.81 -4.22 11.25
CA GLN A 90 -9.53 -3.76 12.43
C GLN A 90 -8.59 -3.14 13.47
N TYR A 91 -7.45 -3.76 13.71
CA TYR A 91 -6.44 -3.27 14.64
C TYR A 91 -5.86 -1.91 14.22
N THR A 92 -5.50 -1.74 12.95
CA THR A 92 -4.97 -0.47 12.42
C THR A 92 -5.99 0.65 12.43
N LEU A 93 -7.27 0.35 12.24
CA LEU A 93 -8.35 1.33 12.32
C LEU A 93 -8.79 1.63 13.76
N SER A 94 -8.31 0.89 14.76
CA SER A 94 -8.74 1.05 16.16
C SER A 94 -8.13 2.27 16.86
N ALA A 95 -6.98 2.74 16.41
CA ALA A 95 -6.32 3.93 16.94
C ALA A 95 -5.42 4.60 15.89
N ARG A 96 -5.33 5.93 15.93
CA ARG A 96 -4.55 6.72 14.97
C ARG A 96 -3.07 6.35 15.01
N GLU A 97 -2.53 6.13 16.19
CA GLU A 97 -1.12 5.81 16.44
C GLU A 97 -0.73 4.47 15.81
N ILE A 98 -1.68 3.51 15.76
CA ILE A 98 -1.47 2.22 15.12
C ILE A 98 -1.43 2.38 13.61
N MET A 99 -2.36 3.14 13.02
CA MET A 99 -2.34 3.49 11.60
C MET A 99 -1.06 4.23 11.22
N GLU A 100 -0.63 5.22 12.01
CA GLU A 100 0.61 5.95 11.78
C GLU A 100 1.83 5.02 11.82
N THR A 101 1.88 4.12 12.80
CA THR A 101 2.92 3.10 12.89
C THR A 101 2.93 2.21 11.65
N ALA A 102 1.76 1.78 11.16
CA ALA A 102 1.61 1.00 9.94
C ALA A 102 2.20 1.75 8.73
N LEU A 103 1.78 3.00 8.52
CA LEU A 103 2.25 3.83 7.42
C LEU A 103 3.77 4.09 7.48
N ILE A 104 4.35 4.27 8.66
CA ILE A 104 5.81 4.43 8.82
C ILE A 104 6.56 3.21 8.28
N ALA A 105 6.19 1.99 8.68
CA ALA A 105 6.88 0.80 8.19
C ALA A 105 6.73 0.60 6.67
N GLN A 106 5.62 1.05 6.10
CA GLN A 106 5.44 1.05 4.64
C GLN A 106 6.42 2.00 3.95
N ARG A 107 6.62 3.20 4.51
CA ARG A 107 7.59 4.18 3.99
C ARG A 107 9.02 3.69 4.15
N GLU A 108 9.35 3.08 5.29
CA GLU A 108 10.66 2.47 5.54
C GLU A 108 10.98 1.38 4.50
N GLN A 109 10.00 0.53 4.17
CA GLN A 109 10.15 -0.49 3.13
C GLN A 109 10.47 0.11 1.75
N ALA A 110 9.89 1.27 1.42
CA ALA A 110 10.17 1.99 0.17
C ALA A 110 11.53 2.70 0.16
N GLY A 111 12.34 2.53 1.20
CA GLY A 111 13.61 3.22 1.33
C GLY A 111 13.43 4.72 1.57
N HIS A 112 12.33 5.14 2.23
CA HIS A 112 12.12 6.54 2.57
C HIS A 112 13.22 7.01 3.53
N ILE A 113 14.21 7.69 2.98
CA ILE A 113 15.26 8.37 3.71
C ILE A 113 14.83 9.83 3.85
N GLU A 114 14.83 10.36 5.06
CA GLU A 114 14.56 11.78 5.29
C GLU A 114 15.57 12.66 4.54
N LYS A 115 15.11 13.81 4.01
CA LYS A 115 15.95 14.76 3.26
C LYS A 115 17.30 15.05 3.96
N HIS A 116 17.25 15.22 5.28
CA HIS A 116 18.43 15.48 6.10
C HIS A 116 19.49 14.36 6.00
N ASN A 117 19.08 13.09 5.95
CA ASN A 117 19.99 11.96 5.83
C ASN A 117 20.60 11.88 4.41
N TYR A 118 19.86 12.25 3.37
CA TYR A 118 20.42 12.43 2.03
C TYR A 118 21.47 13.53 1.98
N GLU A 119 21.18 14.70 2.54
CA GLU A 119 22.13 15.83 2.60
C GLU A 119 23.41 15.42 3.33
N LYS A 120 23.28 14.71 4.47
CA LYS A 120 24.42 14.21 5.24
C LYS A 120 25.27 13.22 4.45
N GLN A 121 24.67 12.27 3.72
CA GLN A 121 25.41 11.31 2.91
C GLN A 121 26.09 11.97 1.70
N ILE A 122 25.41 12.88 1.01
CA ILE A 122 25.96 13.59 -0.14
C ILE A 122 27.12 14.48 0.30
N ASN A 123 26.94 15.28 1.35
CA ASN A 123 28.01 16.14 1.85
C ASN A 123 29.23 15.32 2.28
N ARG A 124 29.01 14.17 2.96
CA ARG A 124 30.10 13.25 3.29
C ARG A 124 30.87 12.75 2.07
N LEU A 125 30.18 12.48 0.95
CA LEU A 125 30.83 12.03 -0.30
C LEU A 125 31.53 13.18 -1.04
N LEU A 126 31.01 14.41 -0.93
CA LEU A 126 31.62 15.61 -1.49
C LEU A 126 32.86 16.05 -0.70
N ASP A 127 32.85 15.82 0.61
CA ASP A 127 33.95 16.16 1.52
C ASP A 127 35.03 15.04 1.60
N ALA A 128 34.76 13.84 1.07
CA ALA A 128 35.72 12.74 1.03
C ALA A 128 36.78 12.99 -0.06
N THR A 129 38.04 13.12 0.34
CA THR A 129 39.16 13.16 -0.62
C THR A 129 39.41 11.79 -1.26
N PRO A 130 39.99 11.72 -2.50
CA PRO A 130 40.08 10.50 -3.31
C PRO A 130 40.81 9.29 -2.71
N GLN A 131 41.39 9.41 -1.51
CA GLN A 131 42.09 8.31 -0.82
C GLN A 131 41.18 7.47 0.09
N GLU A 132 39.91 7.85 0.26
CA GLU A 132 38.95 7.18 1.17
C GLU A 132 37.77 6.48 0.46
N LEU A 133 37.84 6.33 -0.87
CA LEU A 133 36.92 5.51 -1.69
C LEU A 133 37.63 4.24 -2.18
#